data_AF-A0A950WT97-F1
#
_entry.id   AF-A0A950WT97-F1
#
_cell.length_a   1.000
_cell.length_b   1.000
_cell.length_c   1.000
_cell.angle_alpha   90.00
_cell.angle_beta   90.00
_cell.angle_gamma   90.00
#
_symmetry.space_group_name_H-M   'P 1'
#
loop_
_entity.id
_entity.type
_entity.pdbx_description
1 polymer ?
#
loop_
_entity_poly.entity_id
_entity_poly.type
_entity_poly.pdbx_seq_one_letter_code
_entity_poly.pdbx_strand_id
1 'polypeptide(L)'
;MSHPAPDPQKVGDRIEARLRQLQARLDDATMADVEEVLSLLTTLYGAGLANVVDVLRATPDGEALVARLADDKLVATLLILHDLHPDLRASDFDSPAPTPPVDVWTPVNIQPVRPTADAAGSFS
;
A
#
# COMPACT_ATOMS: atom_id res chain seq x y z
N MET A 1 9.15 28.89 -10.08
CA MET A 1 9.17 28.19 -11.38
C MET A 1 8.36 26.91 -11.19
N SER A 2 7.14 26.84 -11.70
CA SER A 2 6.35 25.60 -11.64
C SER A 2 6.94 24.61 -12.63
N HIS A 3 7.57 23.54 -12.14
CA HIS A 3 7.95 22.42 -12.98
C HIS A 3 6.65 21.78 -13.49
N PRO A 4 6.48 21.54 -14.80
CA PRO A 4 5.29 20.86 -15.29
C PRO A 4 5.22 19.50 -14.59
N ALA A 5 4.14 19.29 -13.85
CA ALA A 5 3.93 18.04 -13.14
C ALA A 5 3.91 16.89 -14.16
N PRO A 6 4.65 15.79 -13.93
CA PRO A 6 4.62 14.65 -14.82
C PRO A 6 3.20 14.06 -14.85
N ASP A 7 2.75 13.68 -16.04
CA ASP A 7 1.45 13.06 -16.26
C ASP A 7 1.41 11.69 -15.54
N PRO A 8 0.59 11.51 -14.49
CA PRO A 8 0.61 10.31 -13.67
C PRO A 8 0.25 9.05 -14.46
N GLN A 9 -0.59 9.16 -15.49
CA GLN A 9 -0.92 8.02 -16.35
C GLN A 9 0.33 7.55 -17.12
N LYS A 10 1.07 8.48 -17.72
CA LYS A 10 2.31 8.16 -18.45
C LYS A 10 3.40 7.61 -17.54
N VAL A 11 3.46 8.09 -16.29
CA VAL A 11 4.39 7.56 -15.30
C VAL A 11 4.01 6.12 -14.93
N GLY A 12 2.72 5.86 -14.68
CA GLY A 12 2.20 4.51 -14.41
C GLY A 12 2.49 3.54 -15.55
N ASP A 13 2.15 3.91 -16.79
CA ASP A 13 2.42 3.10 -17.98
C ASP A 13 3.92 2.76 -18.12
N ARG A 14 4.79 3.74 -17.82
CA ARG A 14 6.24 3.57 -17.86
C ARG A 14 6.74 2.64 -16.75
N ILE A 15 6.19 2.72 -15.54
CA ILE A 15 6.52 1.82 -14.43
C ILE A 15 6.14 0.38 -14.81
N GLU A 16 4.91 0.17 -15.28
CA GLU A 16 4.41 -1.15 -15.70
C GLU A 16 5.28 -1.75 -16.82
N ALA A 17 5.62 -0.95 -17.83
CA ALA A 17 6.50 -1.39 -18.90
C ALA A 17 7.89 -1.82 -18.39
N ARG A 18 8.44 -1.13 -17.38
CA ARG A 18 9.73 -1.50 -16.78
C ARG A 18 9.62 -2.74 -15.90
N LEU A 19 8.56 -2.90 -15.11
CA LEU A 19 8.32 -4.10 -14.32
C LEU A 19 8.22 -5.33 -15.23
N ARG A 20 7.46 -5.25 -16.34
CA ARG A 20 7.42 -6.33 -17.35
C ARG A 20 8.79 -6.68 -17.92
N GLN A 21 9.64 -5.67 -18.19
CA GLN A 21 11.00 -5.91 -18.68
C GLN A 21 11.90 -6.56 -17.64
N LEU A 22 11.74 -6.23 -16.35
CA LEU A 22 12.49 -6.84 -15.26
C LEU A 22 12.06 -8.29 -15.05
N GLN A 23 10.75 -8.54 -15.05
CA GLN A 23 10.18 -9.89 -14.94
C GLN A 23 10.68 -10.84 -16.04
N ALA A 24 10.93 -10.32 -17.25
CA ALA A 24 11.47 -11.12 -18.36
C ALA A 24 12.98 -11.44 -18.23
N ARG A 25 13.70 -10.82 -17.27
CA ARG A 25 15.17 -10.87 -17.17
C ARG A 25 15.69 -11.41 -15.85
N LEU A 26 14.91 -11.27 -14.78
CA LEU A 26 15.28 -11.67 -13.42
C LEU A 26 14.70 -13.04 -13.11
N ASP A 27 15.29 -13.72 -12.12
CA ASP A 27 14.64 -14.88 -11.52
C ASP A 27 13.49 -14.46 -10.59
N ASP A 28 12.63 -15.41 -10.24
CA ASP A 28 11.43 -15.16 -9.44
C ASP A 28 11.77 -14.59 -8.06
N ALA A 29 12.88 -15.01 -7.46
CA ALA A 29 13.30 -14.53 -6.14
C ALA A 29 13.72 -13.05 -6.18
N THR A 30 14.54 -12.66 -7.16
CA THR A 30 14.95 -11.27 -7.33
C THR A 30 13.77 -10.38 -7.74
N MET A 31 12.82 -10.92 -8.52
CA MET A 31 11.61 -10.17 -8.87
C MET A 31 10.73 -9.92 -7.65
N ALA A 32 10.61 -10.90 -6.74
CA ALA A 32 9.90 -10.72 -5.47
C ALA A 32 10.53 -9.62 -4.59
N ASP A 33 11.87 -9.56 -4.50
CA ASP A 33 12.55 -8.48 -3.77
C ASP A 33 12.26 -7.11 -4.37
N VAL A 34 12.18 -7.00 -5.70
CA VAL A 34 11.82 -5.73 -6.39
C VAL A 34 10.39 -5.31 -6.05
N GLU A 35 9.45 -6.25 -6.04
CA GLU A 35 8.05 -5.99 -5.67
C GLU A 35 7.93 -5.59 -4.20
N GLU A 36 8.67 -6.23 -3.30
CA GLU A 36 8.73 -5.88 -1.88
C GLU A 36 9.27 -4.47 -1.68
N VAL A 37 10.38 -4.11 -2.33
CA VAL A 37 10.93 -2.74 -2.27
C VAL A 37 9.93 -1.72 -2.78
N LEU A 38 9.23 -2.00 -3.89
CA LEU A 38 8.22 -1.09 -4.41
C LEU A 38 7.05 -0.92 -3.42
N SER A 39 6.59 -2.01 -2.81
CA SER A 39 5.55 -2.02 -1.77
C SER A 39 5.97 -1.19 -0.55
N LEU A 40 7.21 -1.35 -0.09
CA LEU A 40 7.77 -0.57 1.03
C LEU A 40 7.84 0.92 0.70
N LEU A 41 8.25 1.27 -0.52
CA LEU A 41 8.28 2.67 -0.97
C LEU A 41 6.88 3.27 -1.03
N THR A 42 5.90 2.58 -1.62
CA THR A 42 4.52 3.08 -1.67
C THR A 42 3.91 3.22 -0.28
N THR A 43 4.22 2.30 0.62
CA THR A 43 3.78 2.37 2.02
C THR A 43 4.40 3.57 2.75
N LEU A 44 5.72 3.76 2.62
CA LEU A 44 6.44 4.86 3.26
C LEU A 44 5.94 6.22 2.76
N TYR A 45 5.78 6.38 1.44
CA TYR A 45 5.30 7.64 0.87
C TYR A 45 3.84 7.90 1.22
N GLY A 46 2.99 6.87 1.27
CA GLY A 46 1.61 6.99 1.75
C GLY A 46 1.54 7.47 3.20
N ALA A 47 2.33 6.88 4.09
CA ALA A 47 2.41 7.31 5.50
C ALA A 47 2.94 8.75 5.63
N GLY A 48 3.94 9.13 4.82
CA GLY A 48 4.45 10.50 4.79
C GLY A 48 3.40 11.50 4.31
N LEU A 49 2.63 11.16 3.27
CA LEU A 49 1.56 11.99 2.75
C LEU A 49 0.43 12.15 3.78
N ALA A 50 0.03 11.08 4.47
CA ALA A 50 -0.95 11.12 5.54
C ALA A 50 -0.53 12.09 6.65
N ASN A 51 0.73 11.99 7.10
CA ASN A 51 1.27 12.88 8.12
C ASN A 51 1.29 14.35 7.66
N VAL A 52 1.61 14.62 6.40
CA VAL A 52 1.52 15.99 5.85
C VAL A 52 0.08 16.50 5.91
N VAL A 53 -0.91 15.70 5.50
CA VAL A 53 -2.33 16.07 5.56
C VAL A 53 -2.76 16.34 7.00
N ASP A 54 -2.35 15.51 7.96
CA ASP A 54 -2.67 15.69 9.38
C ASP A 54 -2.06 16.97 9.96
N VAL A 55 -0.80 17.27 9.62
CA VAL A 55 -0.13 18.52 10.00
C VAL A 55 -0.87 19.73 9.43
N LEU A 56 -1.36 19.65 8.18
CA LEU A 56 -2.14 20.74 7.58
C LEU A 56 -3.49 20.90 8.29
N ARG A 57 -4.22 19.80 8.53
CA ARG A 57 -5.52 19.81 9.23
C ARG A 57 -5.44 20.36 10.65
N ALA A 58 -4.29 20.24 11.30
CA ALA A 58 -4.05 20.82 12.63
C ALA A 58 -3.96 22.35 12.65
N THR A 59 -3.90 23.01 11.47
CA THR A 59 -3.90 24.47 11.37
C THR A 59 -5.32 25.04 11.28
N PRO A 60 -5.57 26.31 11.71
CA PRO A 60 -6.91 26.90 11.70
C PRO A 60 -7.62 26.89 10.34
N ASP A 61 -6.87 27.04 9.25
CA ASP A 61 -7.38 27.02 7.87
C ASP A 61 -7.10 25.69 7.15
N GLY A 62 -6.73 24.65 7.90
CA GLY A 62 -6.20 23.38 7.40
C GLY A 62 -7.11 22.66 6.43
N GLU A 63 -8.40 22.54 6.77
CA GLU A 63 -9.39 21.86 5.91
C GLU A 63 -9.58 22.58 4.57
N ALA A 64 -9.61 23.92 4.57
CA ALA A 64 -9.71 24.69 3.33
C ALA A 64 -8.46 24.53 2.46
N LEU A 65 -7.29 24.36 3.08
CA LEU A 65 -6.04 24.11 2.36
C LEU A 65 -5.98 22.70 1.78
N VAL A 66 -6.44 21.68 2.52
CA VAL A 66 -6.53 20.30 2.02
C VAL A 66 -7.53 20.20 0.87
N ALA A 67 -8.68 20.87 0.95
CA ALA A 67 -9.63 20.95 -0.16
C ALA A 67 -9.00 21.57 -1.42
N ARG A 68 -8.23 22.66 -1.26
CA ARG A 68 -7.49 23.27 -2.38
C ARG A 68 -6.38 22.39 -2.95
N LEU A 69 -5.77 21.53 -2.13
CA LEU A 69 -4.83 20.52 -2.60
C LEU A 69 -5.55 19.44 -3.43
N ALA A 70 -6.76 19.06 -3.02
CA ALA A 70 -7.60 18.12 -3.76
C ALA A 70 -8.11 18.65 -5.10
N ASP A 71 -8.16 19.97 -5.31
CA ASP A 71 -8.47 20.56 -6.62
C ASP A 71 -7.34 20.33 -7.65
N ASP A 72 -6.10 20.07 -7.20
CA ASP A 72 -5.02 19.67 -8.09
C ASP A 72 -5.15 18.19 -8.47
N LYS A 73 -5.29 17.91 -9.77
CA LYS A 73 -5.55 16.56 -10.29
C LYS A 73 -4.48 15.54 -9.90
N LEU A 74 -3.21 15.94 -9.84
CA LEU A 74 -2.14 15.02 -9.48
C LEU A 74 -2.20 14.72 -7.99
N VAL A 75 -2.36 15.75 -7.17
CA VAL A 75 -2.45 15.60 -5.71
C VAL A 75 -3.68 14.78 -5.33
N ALA A 76 -4.83 15.03 -5.94
CA ALA A 76 -6.04 14.24 -5.77
C ALA A 76 -5.81 12.75 -6.08
N THR A 77 -5.12 12.46 -7.18
CA THR A 77 -4.80 11.08 -7.58
C THR A 77 -3.89 10.40 -6.56
N LEU A 78 -2.88 11.10 -6.03
CA LEU A 78 -1.97 10.57 -5.00
C LEU A 78 -2.69 10.32 -3.68
N LEU A 79 -3.56 11.25 -3.28
CA LEU A 79 -4.39 11.13 -2.09
C LEU A 79 -5.29 9.90 -2.18
N ILE A 80 -6.02 9.74 -3.29
CA ILE A 80 -6.88 8.56 -3.53
C ILE A 80 -6.06 7.26 -3.57
N LEU A 81 -4.89 7.26 -4.23
CA LEU A 81 -4.02 6.08 -4.31
C LEU A 81 -3.58 5.59 -2.92
N HIS A 82 -3.46 6.50 -1.97
CA HIS A 82 -3.08 6.20 -0.59
C HIS A 82 -4.26 6.14 0.38
N ASP A 83 -5.49 6.02 -0.13
CA ASP A 83 -6.74 5.96 0.66
C ASP A 83 -6.98 7.21 1.54
N LEU A 84 -6.30 8.32 1.21
CA LEU A 84 -6.46 9.62 1.83
C LEU A 84 -7.53 10.40 1.08
N HIS A 85 -8.77 9.91 1.10
CA HIS A 85 -9.83 10.55 0.35
C HIS A 85 -10.04 12.00 0.86
N PRO A 86 -9.98 13.02 0.00
CA PRO A 86 -10.03 14.43 0.44
C PRO A 86 -11.37 14.80 1.08
N ASP A 87 -12.43 14.06 0.74
CA ASP A 87 -13.76 14.19 1.34
C ASP A 87 -13.97 13.30 2.58
N LEU A 88 -13.08 12.32 2.86
CA LEU A 88 -13.16 11.54 4.10
C LEU A 88 -12.57 12.36 5.25
N ARG A 89 -13.41 12.54 6.27
CA ARG A 89 -13.02 13.11 7.55
C ARG A 89 -12.32 12.06 8.38
N ALA A 90 -11.38 12.47 9.24
CA ALA A 90 -10.81 11.56 10.26
C ALA A 90 -11.89 10.93 11.16
N SER A 91 -13.04 11.62 11.35
CA SER A 91 -14.23 11.09 12.05
C SER A 91 -14.95 9.95 11.32
N ASP A 92 -14.74 9.79 10.01
CA ASP A 92 -15.37 8.72 9.23
C ASP A 92 -14.67 7.37 9.48
N PHE A 93 -13.40 7.41 9.89
CA PHE A 93 -12.63 6.24 10.33
C PHE A 93 -12.89 5.84 11.80
N ASP A 94 -13.49 6.72 12.61
CA ASP A 94 -13.89 6.46 14.01
C ASP A 94 -15.30 5.84 14.11
N SER A 95 -16.03 5.75 13.00
CA SER A 95 -17.19 4.85 12.93
C SER A 95 -16.70 3.41 12.93
N PRO A 96 -17.22 2.54 13.81
CA PRO A 96 -16.84 1.13 13.76
C PRO A 96 -17.18 0.60 12.37
N ALA A 97 -16.18 0.04 11.69
CA ALA A 97 -16.39 -0.70 10.46
C ALA A 97 -17.60 -1.65 10.67
N PRO A 98 -18.54 -1.76 9.71
CA PRO A 98 -19.63 -2.71 9.85
C PRO A 98 -19.00 -4.07 10.16
N THR A 99 -19.34 -4.64 11.31
CA THR A 99 -18.82 -5.95 11.71
C THR A 99 -19.11 -6.91 10.57
N PRO A 100 -18.10 -7.47 9.89
CA PRO A 100 -18.36 -8.47 8.88
C PRO A 100 -19.10 -9.62 9.57
N PRO A 101 -20.06 -10.28 8.89
CA PRO A 101 -20.64 -11.50 9.43
C PRO A 101 -19.51 -12.45 9.81
N VAL A 102 -19.60 -13.04 11.01
CA VAL A 102 -18.56 -13.82 11.70
C VAL A 102 -18.09 -15.10 10.95
N ASP A 103 -18.47 -15.27 9.69
CA ASP A 103 -18.24 -16.49 8.88
C ASP A 103 -17.32 -16.31 7.67
N VAL A 104 -16.66 -15.15 7.46
CA VAL A 104 -15.87 -14.93 6.23
C VAL A 104 -14.38 -15.33 6.34
N TRP A 105 -13.89 -15.74 7.51
CA TRP A 105 -12.51 -16.24 7.66
C TRP A 105 -12.46 -17.43 8.62
N THR A 106 -12.59 -18.66 8.11
CA THR A 106 -12.03 -19.83 8.79
C THR A 106 -10.51 -19.85 8.55
N PRO A 107 -9.66 -19.65 9.57
CA PRO A 107 -8.24 -19.91 9.41
C PRO A 107 -8.04 -21.41 9.18
N VAL A 108 -7.33 -21.77 8.11
CA VAL A 108 -6.82 -23.13 7.93
C VAL A 108 -5.88 -23.42 9.10
N ASN A 109 -6.34 -24.25 10.03
CA ASN A 109 -5.53 -24.72 11.14
C ASN A 109 -4.49 -25.71 10.60
N ILE A 110 -3.29 -25.23 10.27
CA ILE A 110 -2.14 -26.08 9.98
C ILE A 110 -1.67 -26.67 11.32
N GLN A 111 -2.08 -27.91 11.61
CA GLN A 111 -1.49 -28.64 12.73
C GLN A 111 -0.02 -28.95 12.42
N PRO A 112 0.90 -28.82 13.40
CA PRO A 112 2.28 -29.25 13.22
C PRO A 112 2.31 -30.76 12.96
N VAL A 113 2.91 -31.15 11.84
CA VAL A 113 3.18 -32.55 11.52
C VAL A 113 4.12 -33.09 12.60
N ARG A 114 3.63 -34.01 13.43
CA ARG A 114 4.49 -34.76 14.35
C ARG A 114 5.47 -35.59 13.52
N PRO A 115 6.78 -35.53 13.78
CA PRO A 115 7.71 -36.47 13.18
C PRO A 115 7.30 -37.89 13.60
N THR A 116 7.03 -38.76 12.62
CA THR A 116 6.87 -40.19 12.87
C THR A 116 8.21 -40.71 13.39
N ALA A 117 8.23 -41.13 14.66
CA ALA A 117 9.32 -41.91 15.21
C ALA A 117 9.30 -43.29 14.56
N ASP A 118 9.78 -43.37 13.32
CA ASP A 118 10.06 -44.63 12.65
C ASP A 118 11.22 -44.44 11.66
N ALA A 119 12.39 -44.24 12.25
CA ALA A 119 13.68 -44.55 11.62
C ALA A 119 14.69 -44.82 12.73
N ALA A 120 14.38 -45.76 13.62
CA ALA A 120 15.41 -46.50 14.34
C ALA A 120 16.08 -47.45 13.34
N GLY A 121 16.84 -46.88 12.40
CA GLY A 121 17.74 -47.61 11.53
C GLY A 121 19.11 -47.67 12.19
N SER A 122 19.47 -48.86 12.68
CA SER A 122 20.81 -49.20 13.16
C SER A 122 21.89 -48.70 12.19
N PHE A 123 22.81 -47.88 12.71
CA PHE A 123 24.17 -47.85 12.20
C PHE A 123 25.01 -48.73 13.13
N SER A 124 25.47 -49.87 12.60
CA SER A 124 26.64 -50.60 13.10
C SER A 124 27.92 -49.91 12.68
#